data_AF-A0A2W4HYL6-F1
#
_entry.id   AF-A0A2W4HYL6-F1
#
_cell.length_a   1.000
_cell.length_b   1.000
_cell.length_c   1.000
_cell.angle_alpha   90.00
_cell.angle_beta   90.00
_cell.angle_gamma   90.00
#
_symmetry.space_group_name_H-M   'P 1'
#
loop_
_entity.id
_entity.type
_entity.pdbx_description
1 polymer ?
#
loop_
_entity_poly.entity_id
_entity_poly.type
_entity_poly.pdbx_seq_one_letter_code
_entity_poly.pdbx_strand_id
1 'polypeptide(L)'
;LYSNEEVSLESLKNENNTEIEKISNIYGKNESFGIFIRSLVGLEREAVNKEFSEFLNKEKFNSNQIELINLIIENIVKYGAYSKNEIPKLSNDILGTSISNIFTDNKDLQKIVDIVDKINSNAPKLS
;
A
#
# COMPACT_ATOMS: atom_id res chain seq x y z
N LEU A 1 -3.80 -38.56 11.08
CA LEU A 1 -3.57 -37.80 9.84
C LEU A 1 -4.48 -36.60 9.92
N TYR A 2 -3.97 -35.43 10.30
CA TYR A 2 -4.76 -34.21 10.17
C TYR A 2 -4.95 -33.99 8.67
N SER A 3 -6.18 -34.14 8.18
CA SER A 3 -6.51 -33.65 6.85
C SER A 3 -6.28 -32.14 6.90
N ASN A 4 -5.24 -31.68 6.20
CA ASN A 4 -5.22 -30.28 5.79
C ASN A 4 -6.38 -30.13 4.81
N GLU A 5 -7.56 -29.81 5.33
CA GLU A 5 -8.68 -29.40 4.49
C GLU A 5 -8.20 -28.14 3.75
N GLU A 6 -8.12 -28.26 2.43
CA GLU A 6 -7.77 -27.15 1.56
C GLU A 6 -8.84 -26.06 1.75
N VAL A 7 -8.43 -24.91 2.30
CA VAL A 7 -9.35 -23.79 2.48
C VAL A 7 -9.64 -23.19 1.12
N SER A 8 -10.90 -23.23 0.69
CA SER A 8 -11.32 -22.61 -0.56
C SER A 8 -11.33 -21.08 -0.47
N LEU A 9 -11.08 -20.41 -1.59
CA LEU A 9 -11.14 -18.94 -1.66
C LEU A 9 -12.55 -18.42 -1.40
N GLU A 10 -13.58 -19.18 -1.79
CA GLU A 10 -14.98 -18.88 -1.52
C GLU A 10 -15.28 -18.88 -0.03
N SER A 11 -14.78 -19.88 0.72
CA SER A 11 -14.95 -19.92 2.17
C SER A 11 -14.25 -18.74 2.84
N LEU A 12 -12.99 -18.44 2.46
CA LEU A 12 -12.26 -17.28 2.97
C LEU A 12 -13.02 -15.97 2.73
N LYS A 13 -13.60 -15.81 1.54
CA LYS A 13 -14.38 -14.62 1.19
C LYS A 13 -15.63 -14.49 2.04
N ASN A 14 -16.36 -15.59 2.23
CA ASN A 14 -17.61 -15.59 3.01
C ASN A 14 -17.35 -15.34 4.50
N GLU A 15 -16.33 -15.98 5.07
CA GLU A 15 -15.97 -15.84 6.49
C GLU A 15 -15.47 -14.43 6.84
N ASN A 16 -14.82 -13.75 5.89
CA ASN A 16 -14.18 -12.44 6.11
C ASN A 16 -14.92 -11.28 5.44
N ASN A 17 -16.21 -11.47 5.07
CA ASN A 17 -16.96 -10.48 4.31
C ASN A 17 -16.96 -9.09 4.97
N THR A 18 -17.07 -9.00 6.30
CA THR A 18 -17.03 -7.73 7.04
C THR A 18 -15.72 -6.97 6.86
N GLU A 19 -14.57 -7.65 6.89
CA GLU A 19 -13.27 -7.00 6.69
C GLU A 19 -13.07 -6.60 5.22
N ILE A 20 -13.52 -7.45 4.30
CA ILE A 20 -13.50 -7.16 2.85
C ILE A 20 -14.37 -5.94 2.53
N GLU A 21 -15.53 -5.78 3.18
CA GLU A 21 -16.38 -4.60 3.03
C GLU A 21 -15.69 -3.31 3.54
N LYS A 22 -14.99 -3.37 4.67
CA LYS A 22 -14.20 -2.22 5.15
C LYS A 22 -13.11 -1.83 4.15
N ILE A 23 -12.39 -2.82 3.60
CA ILE A 23 -11.37 -2.59 2.57
C ILE A 23 -12.03 -2.02 1.30
N SER A 24 -13.20 -2.51 0.91
CA SER A 24 -13.96 -2.00 -0.23
C SER A 24 -14.32 -0.52 -0.09
N ASN A 25 -14.60 -0.04 1.12
CA ASN A 25 -14.90 1.37 1.36
C ASN A 25 -13.68 2.30 1.15
N ILE A 26 -12.47 1.74 1.21
CA ILE A 26 -11.22 2.50 1.05
C ILE A 26 -10.67 2.37 -0.37
N TYR A 27 -10.66 1.15 -0.91
CA TYR A 27 -9.95 0.82 -2.15
C TYR A 27 -10.86 0.47 -3.33
N GLY A 28 -12.15 0.27 -3.09
CA GLY A 28 -13.09 -0.20 -4.09
C GLY A 28 -13.33 -1.71 -4.04
N LYS A 29 -14.46 -2.12 -4.61
CA LYS A 29 -14.96 -3.51 -4.53
C LYS A 29 -14.13 -4.51 -5.34
N ASN A 30 -13.51 -4.07 -6.42
CA ASN A 30 -12.80 -4.96 -7.34
C ASN A 30 -11.43 -5.39 -6.77
N GLU A 31 -10.83 -4.55 -5.95
CA GLU A 31 -9.52 -4.73 -5.35
C GLU A 31 -9.61 -5.36 -3.95
N SER A 32 -10.78 -5.25 -3.29
CA SER A 32 -10.90 -5.50 -1.85
C SER A 32 -10.51 -6.90 -1.40
N PHE A 33 -10.91 -7.94 -2.14
CA PHE A 33 -10.56 -9.32 -1.79
C PHE A 33 -9.07 -9.60 -1.99
N GLY A 34 -8.49 -9.16 -3.11
CA GLY A 34 -7.05 -9.33 -3.36
C GLY A 34 -6.21 -8.58 -2.34
N ILE A 35 -6.64 -7.38 -1.94
CA ILE A 35 -6.01 -6.60 -0.86
C ILE A 35 -6.16 -7.31 0.49
N PHE A 36 -7.33 -7.90 0.78
CA PHE A 36 -7.52 -8.71 1.99
C PHE A 36 -6.49 -9.85 2.05
N ILE A 37 -6.34 -10.63 0.99
CA ILE A 37 -5.34 -11.71 0.95
C ILE A 37 -3.93 -11.16 1.19
N ARG A 38 -3.56 -10.07 0.51
CA ARG A 38 -2.27 -9.40 0.72
C ARG A 38 -2.09 -8.85 2.14
N SER A 39 -3.16 -8.46 2.83
CA SER A 39 -3.07 -8.00 4.22
C SER A 39 -2.71 -9.12 5.20
N LEU A 40 -2.96 -10.38 4.84
CA LEU A 40 -2.59 -11.54 5.64
C LEU A 40 -1.12 -11.96 5.46
N VAL A 41 -0.56 -11.73 4.26
CA VAL A 41 0.77 -12.24 3.88
C VAL A 41 1.83 -11.16 3.65
N GLY A 42 1.41 -9.92 3.42
CA GLY A 42 2.26 -8.79 3.04
C GLY A 42 2.65 -8.76 1.55
N LEU A 43 3.57 -7.87 1.23
CA LEU A 43 4.21 -7.78 -0.08
C LEU A 43 5.73 -7.88 0.06
N GLU A 44 6.39 -8.42 -0.96
CA GLU A 44 7.85 -8.44 -1.00
C GLU A 44 8.43 -7.04 -1.09
N ARG A 45 9.29 -6.69 -0.13
CA ARG A 45 9.94 -5.38 -0.06
C ARG A 45 10.71 -5.03 -1.32
N GLU A 46 11.41 -5.99 -1.92
CA GLU A 46 12.20 -5.73 -3.13
C GLU A 46 11.32 -5.28 -4.29
N ALA A 47 10.15 -5.91 -4.48
CA ALA A 47 9.18 -5.52 -5.49
C ALA A 47 8.63 -4.12 -5.25
N VAL A 48 8.31 -3.76 -3.99
CA VAL A 48 7.81 -2.42 -3.64
C VAL A 48 8.92 -1.36 -3.82
N ASN A 49 10.14 -1.64 -3.37
CA ASN A 49 11.29 -0.75 -3.54
C ASN A 49 11.57 -0.45 -5.02
N LYS A 50 11.40 -1.45 -5.90
CA LYS A 50 11.59 -1.27 -7.34
C LYS A 50 10.62 -0.26 -7.93
N GLU A 51 9.37 -0.26 -7.48
CA GLU A 51 8.37 0.73 -7.92
C GLU A 51 8.71 2.15 -7.43
N PHE A 52 9.35 2.28 -6.26
CA PHE A 52 9.78 3.56 -5.68
C PHE A 52 11.23 3.94 -5.98
N SER A 53 11.95 3.23 -6.86
CA SER A 53 13.40 3.37 -6.98
C SER A 53 13.86 4.78 -7.37
N GLU A 54 13.07 5.51 -8.15
CA GLU A 54 13.34 6.92 -8.49
C GLU A 54 13.45 7.78 -7.22
N PHE A 55 12.51 7.61 -6.28
CA PHE A 55 12.41 8.38 -5.04
C PHE A 55 13.44 8.01 -3.98
N LEU A 56 14.06 6.84 -4.09
CA LEU A 56 15.12 6.38 -3.19
C LEU A 56 16.51 6.88 -3.60
N ASN A 57 16.61 7.65 -4.70
CA ASN A 57 17.88 8.22 -5.15
C ASN A 57 18.29 9.43 -4.29
N LYS A 58 19.32 9.23 -3.46
CA LYS A 58 19.91 10.25 -2.55
C LYS A 58 20.59 11.43 -3.25
N GLU A 59 20.92 11.31 -4.54
CA GLU A 59 21.45 12.43 -5.32
C GLU A 59 20.34 13.38 -5.80
N LYS A 60 19.08 12.89 -5.83
CA LYS A 60 17.91 13.63 -6.32
C LYS A 60 16.96 14.07 -5.21
N PHE A 61 16.79 13.25 -4.18
CA PHE A 61 15.85 13.50 -3.08
C PHE A 61 16.57 13.65 -1.74
N ASN A 62 16.05 14.54 -0.89
CA ASN A 62 16.62 14.79 0.43
C ASN A 62 16.15 13.75 1.48
N SER A 63 16.73 13.80 2.68
CA SER A 63 16.45 12.82 3.74
C SER A 63 14.98 12.78 4.16
N ASN A 64 14.28 13.91 4.25
CA ASN A 64 12.86 13.93 4.65
C ASN A 64 11.97 13.33 3.56
N GLN A 65 12.27 13.60 2.29
CA GLN A 65 11.58 13.01 1.15
C GLN A 65 11.75 11.49 1.13
N ILE A 66 13.00 11.02 1.26
CA ILE A 66 13.31 9.59 1.27
C ILE A 66 12.67 8.90 2.48
N GLU A 67 12.68 9.53 3.65
CA GLU A 67 12.08 8.97 4.85
C GLU A 67 10.56 8.80 4.71
N LEU A 68 9.86 9.81 4.16
CA LEU A 68 8.42 9.67 3.88
C LEU A 68 8.14 8.50 2.94
N ILE A 69 8.97 8.33 1.90
CA ILE A 69 8.84 7.23 0.94
C ILE A 69 9.09 5.88 1.61
N ASN A 70 10.11 5.77 2.46
CA ASN A 70 10.35 4.56 3.26
C ASN A 70 9.15 4.22 4.14
N LEU A 71 8.55 5.19 4.82
CA LEU A 71 7.36 4.96 5.65
C LEU A 71 6.16 4.47 4.83
N ILE A 72 5.96 4.99 3.61
CA ILE A 72 4.94 4.49 2.68
C ILE A 72 5.25 3.04 2.29
N ILE A 73 6.49 2.74 1.90
CA ILE A 73 6.95 1.39 1.56
C ILE A 73 6.71 0.43 2.73
N GLU A 74 7.07 0.80 3.96
CA GLU A 74 6.84 -0.03 5.15
C GLU A 74 5.36 -0.41 5.31
N ASN A 75 4.45 0.55 5.15
CA ASN A 75 3.02 0.29 5.25
C ASN A 75 2.52 -0.65 4.15
N ILE A 76 2.95 -0.43 2.90
CA ILE A 76 2.60 -1.30 1.77
C ILE A 76 3.13 -2.71 1.97
N VAL A 77 4.40 -2.86 2.38
CA VAL A 77 5.04 -4.16 2.62
C VAL A 77 4.31 -4.92 3.73
N LYS A 78 3.98 -4.24 4.83
CA LYS A 78 3.35 -4.85 5.99
C LYS A 78 1.88 -5.20 5.78
N TYR A 79 1.11 -4.31 5.15
CA TYR A 79 -0.35 -4.43 5.06
C TYR A 79 -0.86 -4.79 3.66
N GLY A 80 0.04 -4.92 2.69
CA GLY A 80 -0.29 -5.36 1.33
C GLY A 80 -0.91 -4.31 0.42
N ALA A 81 -1.25 -3.14 0.96
CA ALA A 81 -1.79 -1.97 0.28
C ALA A 81 -1.62 -0.74 1.17
N TYR A 82 -1.76 0.46 0.59
CA TYR A 82 -1.78 1.70 1.37
C TYR A 82 -2.72 2.74 0.77
N SER A 83 -3.47 3.44 1.62
CA SER A 83 -4.37 4.49 1.18
C SER A 83 -3.59 5.79 0.96
N LYS A 84 -3.61 6.31 -0.26
CA LYS A 84 -2.98 7.60 -0.60
C LYS A 84 -3.49 8.77 0.26
N ASN A 85 -4.72 8.66 0.78
CA ASN A 85 -5.32 9.68 1.66
C ASN A 85 -4.65 9.73 3.05
N GLU A 86 -3.90 8.68 3.44
CA GLU A 86 -3.17 8.64 4.71
C GLU A 86 -1.77 9.28 4.61
N ILE A 87 -1.24 9.54 3.41
CA ILE A 87 0.11 10.11 3.24
C ILE A 87 0.26 11.47 3.94
N PRO A 88 -0.68 12.43 3.82
CA PRO A 88 -0.56 13.71 4.52
C PRO A 88 -0.52 13.55 6.05
N LYS A 89 -1.32 12.62 6.58
CA LYS A 89 -1.35 12.30 8.01
C LYS A 89 -0.03 11.67 8.46
N LEU A 90 0.50 10.71 7.69
CA LEU A 90 1.79 10.09 7.94
C LEU A 90 2.93 11.12 8.02
N SER A 91 2.94 12.08 7.09
CA SER A 91 3.89 13.20 7.09
C SER A 91 3.77 14.04 8.37
N ASN A 92 2.56 14.45 8.74
CA ASN A 92 2.33 15.29 9.91
C ASN A 92 2.66 14.56 11.21
N ASP A 93 2.16 13.34 11.39
CA ASP A 93 2.20 12.62 12.66
C ASP A 93 3.59 12.03 12.94
N ILE A 94 4.33 11.60 11.90
CA ILE A 94 5.63 10.93 12.06
C ILE A 94 6.81 11.89 11.82
N LEU A 95 6.73 12.74 10.79
CA LEU A 95 7.81 13.67 10.43
C LEU A 95 7.62 15.07 11.01
N GLY A 96 6.49 15.35 11.64
CA GLY A 96 6.21 16.64 12.28
C GLY A 96 6.05 17.80 11.30
N THR A 97 5.82 17.52 10.02
CA THR A 97 5.72 18.55 8.97
C THR A 97 4.75 18.14 7.87
N SER A 98 4.15 19.12 7.21
CA SER A 98 3.19 18.86 6.13
C SER A 98 3.86 18.27 4.90
N ILE A 99 3.11 17.45 4.17
CA ILE A 99 3.59 16.84 2.93
C ILE A 99 4.06 17.88 1.91
N SER A 100 3.41 19.05 1.88
CA SER A 100 3.76 20.17 0.99
C SER A 100 5.07 20.87 1.38
N ASN A 101 5.52 20.73 2.63
CA ASN A 101 6.85 21.20 3.02
C ASN A 101 7.95 20.20 2.62
N ILE A 102 7.61 18.92 2.44
CA ILE A 102 8.55 17.86 2.05
C ILE A 102 8.68 17.80 0.52
N PHE A 103 7.56 17.83 -0.19
CA PHE A 103 7.50 17.81 -1.65
C PHE A 103 6.80 19.08 -2.16
N THR A 104 7.61 20.00 -2.69
CA THR A 104 7.12 21.27 -3.24
C THR A 104 6.72 21.17 -4.72
N ASP A 105 7.21 20.16 -5.45
CA ASP A 105 6.77 19.86 -6.80
C ASP A 105 5.55 18.94 -6.79
N ASN A 106 4.42 19.44 -7.29
CA ASN A 106 3.19 18.66 -7.42
C ASN A 106 3.33 17.44 -8.34
N LYS A 107 4.30 17.44 -9.27
CA LYS A 107 4.55 16.28 -10.14
C LYS A 107 5.10 15.09 -9.36
N ASP A 108 5.96 15.35 -8.37
CA ASP A 108 6.49 14.28 -7.52
C ASP A 108 5.39 13.70 -6.64
N LEU A 109 4.54 14.55 -6.06
CA LEU A 109 3.36 14.10 -5.30
C LEU A 109 2.42 13.24 -6.15
N GLN A 110 2.13 13.67 -7.38
CA GLN A 110 1.28 12.90 -8.29
C GLN A 110 1.90 11.54 -8.61
N LYS A 111 3.20 11.49 -8.90
CA LYS A 111 3.90 10.22 -9.16
C LYS A 111 3.85 9.27 -7.96
N ILE A 112 4.02 9.77 -6.73
CA ILE A 112 3.91 8.96 -5.52
C ILE A 112 2.52 8.34 -5.42
N VAL A 113 1.48 9.15 -5.63
CA VAL A 113 0.09 8.69 -5.66
C VAL A 113 -0.13 7.63 -6.74
N ASP A 114 0.38 7.86 -7.95
CA ASP A 114 0.24 6.93 -9.07
C ASP A 114 0.91 5.58 -8.80
N ILE A 115 2.08 5.58 -8.14
CA ILE A 115 2.77 4.35 -7.73
C ILE A 115 1.94 3.59 -6.69
N VAL A 116 1.40 4.28 -5.68
CA VAL A 116 0.53 3.66 -4.66
C VAL A 116 -0.71 3.05 -5.30
N ASP A 117 -1.38 3.79 -6.19
CA ASP A 117 -2.56 3.31 -6.91
C ASP A 117 -2.22 2.09 -7.79
N LYS A 118 -1.09 2.14 -8.51
CA LYS A 118 -0.59 1.02 -9.32
C LYS A 118 -0.41 -0.23 -8.45
N ILE A 119 0.30 -0.11 -7.33
CA ILE A 119 0.56 -1.25 -6.42
C ILE A 119 -0.74 -1.84 -5.88
N ASN A 120 -1.68 -0.99 -5.45
CA ASN A 120 -2.99 -1.40 -4.95
C ASN A 120 -3.80 -2.13 -6.05
N SER A 121 -3.80 -1.60 -7.28
CA SER A 121 -4.53 -2.16 -8.42
C SER A 121 -3.97 -3.50 -8.93
N ASN A 122 -2.71 -3.80 -8.62
CA ASN A 122 -2.06 -5.07 -8.95
C ASN A 122 -2.51 -6.22 -8.05
N ALA A 123 -3.38 -5.98 -7.06
CA ALA A 123 -3.95 -7.02 -6.22
C ALA A 123 -4.61 -8.12 -7.08
N PRO A 124 -4.45 -9.41 -6.72
CA PRO A 124 -5.08 -10.50 -7.48
C PRO A 124 -6.59 -10.26 -7.61
N LYS A 125 -7.07 -10.27 -8.84
CA LYS A 125 -8.50 -10.17 -9.14
C LYS A 125 -9.03 -11.59 -9.25
N LEU A 126 -10.01 -11.93 -8.43
CA LEU A 126 -10.80 -13.14 -8.65
C LEU A 126 -11.93 -12.79 -9.61
N SER A 127 -11.88 -13.40 -10.80
CA SER A 127 -12.94 -13.38 -11.81
C SER A 127 -14.14 -14.20 -11.38
#